data_AF-A0A936XZ22-F1
#
_entry.id   AF-A0A936XZ22-F1
#
_cell.length_a   1.000
_cell.length_b   1.000
_cell.length_c   1.000
_cell.angle_alpha   90.00
_cell.angle_beta   90.00
_cell.angle_gamma   90.00
#
_symmetry.space_group_name_H-M   'P 1'
#
loop_
_entity.id
_entity.type
_entity.pdbx_description
1 polymer ?
#
loop_
_entity_poly.entity_id
_entity_poly.type
_entity_poly.pdbx_seq_one_letter_code
_entity_poly.pdbx_strand_id
1 'polypeptide(L)'
;MLTQSPYILYSDGEGNIFEDTSLYATGRSGWDAMPVPVDEWIELPTGGNLYELPGRKGIGIDVETGDMRLCEKGWAVAAFIPPAHTGLYMAAYETEKDAPTLPLFCYTAAAWFDEKMYVPAVRIENDIRQEAEGYVEEQIETGTTKLLAAYPHNRLIKHLMENCCMTYTCPAARNLAIGRWECPVPVSPACNANCIGCISFQPEDETIISTQDRLTFKPTAEEIVEFTVPHLETAPFPIISFGQGCEGEPLLMWETIRESIIEIRKHTQKGSININSNGSMPKAVKALCEVGLNSIRVSTNSARKNIYSSYYLPNNYQFEDIVESLKVMRSYGGWTSINYFVFPGMTDSIEEYEALRNLIKETDLCMIQWRNFNIDPDWYLGKIGVTDTGECMGVKQMMELIREEFPHLKFGYFNPSMERIKGNFEEDFAH
;
A
#
# COMPACT_ATOMS: atom_id res chain seq x y z
N MET A 1 19.41 -20.93 -1.61
CA MET A 1 19.23 -20.38 -0.25
C MET A 1 20.56 -19.83 0.19
N LEU A 2 20.58 -18.63 0.77
CA LEU A 2 21.79 -18.05 1.33
C LEU A 2 22.33 -18.95 2.45
N THR A 3 23.65 -19.02 2.58
CA THR A 3 24.33 -19.81 3.63
C THR A 3 24.99 -18.92 4.68
N GLN A 4 25.02 -17.61 4.43
CA GLN A 4 25.51 -16.56 5.31
C GLN A 4 24.69 -15.29 5.09
N SER A 5 24.81 -14.33 6.01
CA SER A 5 24.21 -13.01 5.81
C SER A 5 24.82 -12.31 4.59
N PRO A 6 24.02 -11.61 3.78
CA PRO A 6 24.52 -10.80 2.67
C PRO A 6 25.24 -9.55 3.18
N TYR A 7 26.02 -8.89 2.33
CA TYR A 7 26.80 -7.72 2.69
C TYR A 7 25.98 -6.43 2.60
N ILE A 8 26.29 -5.47 3.47
CA ILE A 8 25.64 -4.16 3.46
C ILE A 8 25.97 -3.41 2.16
N LEU A 9 25.01 -2.62 1.69
CA LEU A 9 25.16 -1.71 0.56
C LEU A 9 25.41 -0.28 1.02
N TYR A 10 26.20 0.46 0.24
CA TYR A 10 26.38 1.91 0.40
C TYR A 10 26.35 2.64 -0.97
N SER A 11 25.87 3.88 -0.98
CA SER A 11 25.93 4.79 -2.13
C SER A 11 27.09 5.76 -1.98
N ASP A 12 27.75 6.10 -3.09
CA ASP A 12 28.75 7.18 -3.14
C ASP A 12 28.13 8.58 -3.23
N GLY A 13 26.80 8.68 -3.37
CA GLY A 13 26.07 9.94 -3.56
C GLY A 13 26.09 10.47 -4.99
N GLU A 14 26.68 9.74 -5.93
CA GLU A 14 26.68 10.01 -7.38
C GLU A 14 25.77 9.03 -8.13
N GLY A 15 24.97 8.25 -7.41
CA GLY A 15 24.04 7.25 -7.94
C GLY A 15 24.66 5.86 -8.13
N ASN A 16 25.92 5.64 -7.72
CA ASN A 16 26.52 4.31 -7.75
C ASN A 16 26.36 3.62 -6.40
N ILE A 17 26.05 2.33 -6.43
CA ILE A 17 25.84 1.50 -5.23
C ILE A 17 26.88 0.39 -5.22
N PHE A 18 27.48 0.17 -4.05
CA PHE A 18 28.54 -0.82 -3.82
C PHE A 18 28.24 -1.62 -2.55
N GLU A 19 28.80 -2.81 -2.46
CA GLU A 19 28.82 -3.60 -1.24
C GLU A 19 30.04 -3.28 -0.36
N ASP A 20 29.86 -3.29 0.96
CA ASP A 20 30.96 -3.32 1.92
C ASP A 20 31.13 -4.73 2.47
N THR A 21 32.09 -5.48 1.92
CA THR A 21 32.37 -6.87 2.35
C THR A 21 32.95 -6.99 3.76
N SER A 22 33.26 -5.87 4.43
CA SER A 22 33.65 -5.87 5.85
C SER A 22 32.44 -5.88 6.80
N LEU A 23 31.22 -5.76 6.28
CA LEU A 23 29.99 -5.64 7.05
C LEU A 23 28.87 -6.51 6.49
N TYR A 24 28.28 -7.35 7.34
CA TYR A 24 27.00 -7.98 7.04
C TYR A 24 25.85 -6.97 7.19
N ALA A 25 24.87 -7.07 6.31
CA ALA A 25 23.68 -6.23 6.33
C ALA A 25 22.82 -6.54 7.58
N THR A 26 22.23 -5.49 8.15
CA THR A 26 21.27 -5.57 9.24
C THR A 26 19.91 -5.02 8.81
N GLY A 27 18.89 -5.33 9.59
CA GLY A 27 17.55 -4.80 9.45
C GLY A 27 17.22 -3.89 10.63
N ARG A 28 16.19 -3.08 10.47
CA ARG A 28 15.68 -2.19 11.50
C ARG A 28 14.23 -2.51 11.82
N SER A 29 13.93 -2.56 13.11
CA SER A 29 12.59 -2.64 13.68
C SER A 29 12.41 -1.48 14.66
N GLY A 30 11.50 -0.57 14.35
CA GLY A 30 11.27 0.62 15.17
C GLY A 30 12.50 1.52 15.18
N TRP A 31 13.15 1.64 16.34
CA TRP A 31 14.41 2.38 16.52
C TRP A 31 15.65 1.48 16.52
N ASP A 32 15.48 0.16 16.61
CA ASP A 32 16.57 -0.77 16.86
C ASP A 32 17.08 -1.43 15.57
N ALA A 33 18.41 -1.45 15.43
CA ALA A 33 19.09 -2.24 14.41
C ALA A 33 19.35 -3.67 14.93
N MET A 34 19.14 -4.67 14.09
CA MET A 34 19.24 -6.07 14.46
C MET A 34 19.69 -6.98 13.31
N PRO A 35 20.31 -8.13 13.61
CA PRO A 35 20.62 -9.13 12.59
C PRO A 35 19.32 -9.62 11.92
N VAL A 36 19.40 -9.86 10.61
CA VAL A 36 18.30 -10.48 9.86
C VAL A 36 18.61 -11.97 9.67
N PRO A 37 17.68 -12.88 10.01
CA PRO A 37 17.81 -14.30 9.74
C PRO A 37 18.09 -14.60 8.26
N VAL A 38 19.02 -15.52 7.99
CA VAL A 38 19.49 -15.84 6.63
C VAL A 38 18.36 -16.36 5.72
N ASP A 39 17.36 -17.03 6.30
CA ASP A 39 16.20 -17.59 5.62
C ASP A 39 15.07 -16.58 5.34
N GLU A 40 15.21 -15.33 5.80
CA GLU A 40 14.25 -14.25 5.54
C GLU A 40 14.63 -13.38 4.34
N TRP A 41 15.85 -13.52 3.82
CA TRP A 41 16.30 -12.84 2.61
C TRP A 41 15.79 -13.54 1.35
N ILE A 42 15.11 -12.78 0.50
CA ILE A 42 14.74 -13.17 -0.85
C ILE A 42 15.48 -12.30 -1.87
N GLU A 43 15.69 -12.81 -3.08
CA GLU A 43 16.17 -11.99 -4.18
C GLU A 43 15.17 -10.83 -4.41
N LEU A 44 15.68 -9.62 -4.61
CA LEU A 44 14.86 -8.44 -4.87
C LEU A 44 13.91 -8.73 -6.05
N PRO A 45 12.58 -8.76 -5.85
CA PRO A 45 11.68 -9.15 -6.92
C PRO A 45 11.70 -8.16 -8.09
N THR A 46 11.40 -8.65 -9.30
CA THR A 46 11.33 -7.82 -10.51
C THR A 46 10.43 -6.60 -10.32
N GLY A 47 10.92 -5.43 -10.71
CA GLY A 47 10.24 -4.14 -10.51
C GLY A 47 10.58 -3.45 -9.18
N GLY A 48 11.40 -4.09 -8.33
CA GLY A 48 12.05 -3.44 -7.20
C GLY A 48 13.10 -2.43 -7.63
N ASN A 49 13.37 -1.44 -6.78
CA ASN A 49 14.37 -0.39 -7.01
C ASN A 49 15.21 -0.17 -5.75
N LEU A 50 16.41 0.37 -5.91
CA LEU A 50 17.24 0.80 -4.78
C LEU A 50 17.18 2.32 -4.64
N TYR A 51 17.32 2.77 -3.40
CA TYR A 51 17.37 4.17 -3.03
C TYR A 51 18.59 4.43 -2.16
N GLU A 52 19.35 5.45 -2.53
CA GLU A 52 20.28 6.06 -1.59
C GLU A 52 19.52 6.88 -0.55
N LEU A 53 20.07 6.95 0.65
CA LEU A 53 19.49 7.68 1.78
C LEU A 53 20.43 8.82 2.19
N PRO A 54 20.32 10.01 1.56
CA PRO A 54 21.23 11.12 1.83
C PRO A 54 21.32 11.47 3.33
N GLY A 55 22.55 11.67 3.80
CA GLY A 55 22.83 12.02 5.19
C GLY A 55 22.56 10.90 6.21
N ARG A 56 22.45 9.64 5.76
CA ARG A 56 22.26 8.48 6.64
C ARG A 56 23.39 7.49 6.42
N LYS A 57 24.00 6.99 7.51
CA LYS A 57 25.06 5.98 7.46
C LYS A 57 24.50 4.61 7.81
N GLY A 58 24.74 3.61 6.97
CA GLY A 58 24.22 2.26 7.20
C GLY A 58 24.82 1.62 8.45
N ILE A 59 24.03 0.83 9.18
CA ILE A 59 24.50 0.04 10.34
C ILE A 59 24.71 -1.40 9.87
N GLY A 60 25.90 -1.95 10.08
CA GLY A 60 26.26 -3.32 9.73
C GLY A 60 26.88 -4.08 10.88
N ILE A 61 27.01 -5.40 10.75
CA ILE A 61 27.76 -6.25 11.68
C ILE A 61 29.13 -6.54 11.09
N ASP A 62 30.20 -6.24 11.83
CA ASP A 62 31.56 -6.51 11.40
C ASP A 62 31.81 -8.00 11.19
N VAL A 63 32.35 -8.37 10.03
CA VAL A 63 32.55 -9.77 9.64
C VAL A 63 33.63 -10.47 10.44
N GLU A 64 34.56 -9.73 11.06
CA GLU A 64 35.64 -10.28 11.89
C GLU A 64 35.28 -10.28 13.37
N THR A 65 34.76 -9.15 13.89
CA THR A 65 34.50 -9.01 15.34
C THR A 65 33.10 -9.43 15.76
N GLY A 66 32.12 -9.35 14.85
CA GLY A 66 30.70 -9.54 15.16
C GLY A 66 30.01 -8.35 15.82
N ASP A 67 30.71 -7.22 15.98
CA ASP A 67 30.13 -6.01 16.58
C ASP A 67 29.34 -5.18 15.56
N MET A 68 28.29 -4.49 16.01
CA MET A 68 27.60 -3.50 15.17
C MET A 68 28.42 -2.23 15.04
N ARG A 69 28.55 -1.71 13.82
CA ARG A 69 29.18 -0.41 13.53
C ARG A 69 28.61 0.24 12.28
N LEU A 70 28.89 1.53 12.13
CA LEU A 70 28.53 2.30 10.94
C LEU A 70 29.38 1.89 9.73
N CYS A 71 28.76 1.92 8.56
CA CYS A 71 29.44 1.91 7.27
C CYS A 71 29.90 3.35 6.95
N GLU A 72 31.20 3.59 7.04
CA GLU A 72 31.81 4.90 6.83
C GLU A 72 32.11 5.20 5.34
N LYS A 73 31.76 4.30 4.43
CA LYS A 73 32.12 4.40 3.00
C LYS A 73 31.17 5.28 2.18
N GLY A 74 29.98 5.57 2.70
CA GLY A 74 28.98 6.34 1.96
C GLY A 74 27.60 6.33 2.64
N TRP A 75 26.57 6.68 1.88
CA TRP A 75 25.21 6.72 2.38
C TRP A 75 24.57 5.33 2.43
N ALA A 76 23.67 5.13 3.39
CA ALA A 76 22.85 3.93 3.48
C ALA A 76 22.01 3.74 2.21
N VAL A 77 21.73 2.48 1.91
CA VAL A 77 20.88 2.08 0.78
C VAL A 77 19.68 1.30 1.31
N ALA A 78 18.51 1.61 0.76
CA ALA A 78 17.27 0.86 0.98
C ALA A 78 16.71 0.35 -0.34
N ALA A 79 15.71 -0.54 -0.26
CA ALA A 79 14.97 -1.02 -1.41
C ALA A 79 13.49 -0.65 -1.34
N PHE A 80 12.95 -0.27 -2.49
CA PHE A 80 11.55 -0.44 -2.81
C PHE A 80 11.29 -1.87 -3.22
N ILE A 81 10.37 -2.50 -2.52
CA ILE A 81 9.86 -3.81 -2.88
C ILE A 81 8.53 -3.66 -3.64
N PRO A 82 8.36 -4.35 -4.78
CA PRO A 82 7.18 -4.19 -5.60
C PRO A 82 5.93 -4.72 -4.89
N PRO A 83 4.73 -4.34 -5.39
CA PRO A 83 3.48 -4.91 -4.91
C PRO A 83 3.50 -6.45 -4.83
N ALA A 84 2.63 -7.00 -3.98
CA ALA A 84 2.57 -8.41 -3.60
C ALA A 84 3.62 -8.89 -2.57
N HIS A 85 4.61 -8.06 -2.23
CA HIS A 85 5.62 -8.37 -1.23
C HIS A 85 5.54 -7.42 -0.03
N THR A 86 5.71 -7.97 1.17
CA THR A 86 5.74 -7.22 2.43
C THR A 86 7.14 -7.32 3.04
N GLY A 87 7.71 -6.17 3.37
CA GLY A 87 9.04 -6.05 3.97
C GLY A 87 8.98 -6.42 5.46
N LEU A 88 9.97 -7.18 5.90
CA LEU A 88 10.07 -7.63 7.29
C LEU A 88 10.92 -6.69 8.14
N TYR A 89 11.85 -5.95 7.52
CA TYR A 89 12.73 -4.99 8.18
C TYR A 89 12.96 -3.75 7.31
N MET A 90 13.11 -2.60 7.96
CA MET A 90 13.56 -1.38 7.31
C MET A 90 15.09 -1.35 7.20
N ALA A 91 15.63 -0.48 6.36
CA ALA A 91 17.07 -0.23 6.33
C ALA A 91 17.55 0.32 7.68
N ALA A 92 18.62 -0.27 8.22
CA ALA A 92 19.25 0.18 9.45
C ALA A 92 20.28 1.27 9.16
N TYR A 93 20.10 2.43 9.77
CA TYR A 93 20.99 3.56 9.60
C TYR A 93 21.01 4.48 10.83
N GLU A 94 22.08 5.27 10.94
CA GLU A 94 22.14 6.45 11.79
C GLU A 94 21.93 7.70 10.93
N THR A 95 21.01 8.58 11.36
CA THR A 95 20.67 9.82 10.66
C THR A 95 21.54 10.97 11.14
N GLU A 96 22.21 11.63 10.21
CA GLU A 96 22.99 12.84 10.49
C GLU A 96 22.06 14.04 10.76
N LYS A 97 22.57 15.02 11.51
CA LYS A 97 21.79 16.17 12.00
C LYS A 97 21.06 16.96 10.90
N ASP A 98 21.68 17.09 9.73
CA ASP A 98 21.19 17.91 8.62
C ASP A 98 20.64 17.05 7.46
N ALA A 99 20.37 15.77 7.71
CA ALA A 99 19.82 14.86 6.71
C ALA A 99 18.40 15.30 6.29
N PRO A 100 18.07 15.27 4.99
CA PRO A 100 16.73 15.62 4.53
C PRO A 100 15.70 14.56 4.94
N THR A 101 14.44 14.96 5.09
CA THR A 101 13.32 14.03 5.18
C THR A 101 13.21 13.23 3.89
N LEU A 102 13.13 11.90 4.00
CA LEU A 102 13.01 11.05 2.84
C LEU A 102 11.62 11.18 2.19
N PRO A 103 11.51 11.01 0.85
CA PRO A 103 10.22 11.00 0.16
C PRO A 103 9.27 9.88 0.62
N LEU A 104 8.04 9.87 0.11
CA LEU A 104 7.02 8.87 0.48
C LEU A 104 7.22 7.55 -0.28
N PHE A 105 8.26 6.80 0.08
CA PHE A 105 8.54 5.43 -0.40
C PHE A 105 8.74 4.46 0.76
N CYS A 106 8.74 3.16 0.49
CA CYS A 106 9.15 2.17 1.47
C CYS A 106 10.68 2.04 1.47
N TYR A 107 11.24 1.88 2.66
CA TYR A 107 12.69 1.86 2.90
C TYR A 107 13.10 0.51 3.49
N THR A 108 12.86 -0.57 2.76
CA THR A 108 13.19 -1.95 3.18
C THR A 108 14.70 -2.13 3.22
N ALA A 109 15.23 -2.93 4.15
CA ALA A 109 16.65 -3.27 4.14
C ALA A 109 17.07 -3.92 2.82
N ALA A 110 18.26 -3.58 2.32
CA ALA A 110 18.80 -4.09 1.08
C ALA A 110 20.23 -4.57 1.29
N ALA A 111 20.60 -5.63 0.59
CA ALA A 111 21.91 -6.25 0.72
C ALA A 111 22.37 -6.87 -0.60
N TRP A 112 23.65 -7.14 -0.71
CA TRP A 112 24.26 -7.76 -1.89
C TRP A 112 25.00 -9.03 -1.55
N PHE A 113 24.84 -10.05 -2.39
CA PHE A 113 25.60 -11.28 -2.31
C PHE A 113 25.59 -12.00 -3.65
N ASP A 114 26.74 -12.49 -4.11
CA ASP A 114 26.87 -13.35 -5.29
C ASP A 114 26.12 -12.80 -6.54
N GLU A 115 26.46 -11.56 -6.92
CA GLU A 115 25.90 -10.83 -8.07
C GLU A 115 24.40 -10.53 -8.01
N LYS A 116 23.79 -10.63 -6.81
CA LYS A 116 22.36 -10.46 -6.61
C LYS A 116 22.04 -9.52 -5.46
N MET A 117 20.93 -8.79 -5.63
CA MET A 117 20.31 -7.95 -4.60
C MET A 117 19.34 -8.79 -3.78
N TYR A 118 19.37 -8.63 -2.46
CA TYR A 118 18.49 -9.30 -1.53
C TYR A 118 17.77 -8.30 -0.64
N VAL A 119 16.54 -8.65 -0.26
CA VAL A 119 15.69 -7.90 0.69
C VAL A 119 15.03 -8.88 1.65
N PRO A 120 14.80 -8.50 2.92
CA PRO A 120 14.06 -9.36 3.83
C PRO A 120 12.57 -9.12 3.68
N ALA A 121 11.92 -9.99 2.92
CA ALA A 121 10.53 -9.82 2.54
C ALA A 121 9.84 -11.17 2.35
N VAL A 122 8.51 -11.14 2.44
CA VAL A 122 7.65 -12.30 2.14
C VAL A 122 6.68 -11.93 1.02
N ARG A 123 6.46 -12.87 0.08
CA ARG A 123 5.37 -12.75 -0.90
C ARG A 123 4.06 -13.09 -0.22
N ILE A 124 3.14 -12.13 -0.20
CA ILE A 124 1.83 -12.23 0.47
C ILE A 124 0.68 -12.42 -0.51
N GLU A 125 0.92 -12.17 -1.79
CA GLU A 125 -0.10 -12.22 -2.83
C GLU A 125 0.43 -12.94 -4.06
N ASN A 126 -0.38 -13.85 -4.60
CA ASN A 126 -0.02 -14.63 -5.79
C ASN A 126 -0.55 -14.00 -7.08
N ASP A 127 -1.58 -13.17 -6.99
CA ASP A 127 -2.17 -12.47 -8.13
C ASP A 127 -1.15 -11.56 -8.83
N ILE A 128 -0.95 -11.75 -10.13
CA ILE A 128 0.10 -11.07 -10.90
C ILE A 128 -0.29 -9.66 -11.38
N ARG A 129 -1.46 -9.15 -10.97
CA ARG A 129 -2.11 -8.02 -11.63
C ARG A 129 -1.35 -6.68 -11.65
N GLN A 130 -0.35 -6.53 -10.79
CA GLN A 130 0.52 -5.34 -10.75
C GLN A 130 2.01 -5.71 -10.89
N GLU A 131 2.32 -6.92 -11.36
CA GLU A 131 3.69 -7.30 -11.66
C GLU A 131 4.22 -6.54 -12.88
N ALA A 132 5.47 -6.06 -12.77
CA ALA A 132 6.07 -5.19 -13.77
C ALA A 132 6.12 -5.83 -15.16
N GLU A 133 6.36 -7.14 -15.23
CA GLU A 133 6.45 -7.91 -16.48
C GLU A 133 5.15 -7.88 -17.30
N GLY A 134 4.00 -7.66 -16.63
CA GLY A 134 2.71 -7.60 -17.29
C GLY A 134 2.44 -6.29 -18.03
N TYR A 135 3.30 -5.27 -17.90
CA TYR A 135 3.09 -3.94 -18.47
C TYR A 135 3.94 -3.69 -19.72
N VAL A 136 3.32 -3.90 -20.89
CA VAL A 136 3.94 -3.64 -22.19
C VAL A 136 3.60 -2.22 -22.66
N GLU A 137 4.59 -1.35 -22.80
CA GLU A 137 4.39 0.09 -23.06
C GLU A 137 3.57 0.36 -24.34
N GLU A 138 3.83 -0.35 -25.44
CA GLU A 138 3.07 -0.19 -26.69
C GLU A 138 1.57 -0.49 -26.51
N GLN A 139 1.22 -1.49 -25.69
CA GLN A 139 -0.18 -1.83 -25.39
C GLN A 139 -0.84 -0.73 -24.56
N ILE A 140 -0.10 -0.17 -23.61
CA ILE A 140 -0.55 0.92 -22.73
C ILE A 140 -0.81 2.17 -23.57
N GLU A 141 0.13 2.59 -24.41
CA GLU A 141 -0.01 3.77 -25.27
C GLU A 141 -1.18 3.62 -26.26
N THR A 142 -1.31 2.43 -26.87
CA THR A 142 -2.41 2.10 -27.77
C THR A 142 -3.75 2.15 -27.05
N GLY A 143 -3.83 1.55 -25.86
CA GLY A 143 -5.02 1.52 -25.02
C GLY A 143 -5.45 2.92 -24.57
N THR A 144 -4.48 3.71 -24.13
CA THR A 144 -4.64 5.12 -23.73
C THR A 144 -5.23 5.94 -24.88
N THR A 145 -4.65 5.81 -26.09
CA THR A 145 -5.14 6.52 -27.28
C THR A 145 -6.57 6.11 -27.64
N LYS A 146 -6.89 4.81 -27.56
CA LYS A 146 -8.24 4.29 -27.85
C LYS A 146 -9.28 4.82 -26.85
N LEU A 147 -8.96 4.81 -25.56
CA LEU A 147 -9.88 5.30 -24.52
C LEU A 147 -10.14 6.81 -24.65
N LEU A 148 -9.10 7.61 -24.88
CA LEU A 148 -9.25 9.05 -25.11
C LEU A 148 -10.09 9.36 -26.35
N ALA A 149 -9.95 8.57 -27.42
CA ALA A 149 -10.74 8.73 -28.64
C ALA A 149 -12.20 8.26 -28.47
N ALA A 150 -12.44 7.21 -27.68
CA ALA A 150 -13.77 6.69 -27.41
C ALA A 150 -14.58 7.61 -26.47
N TYR A 151 -13.91 8.29 -25.54
CA TYR A 151 -14.55 9.11 -24.51
C TYR A 151 -14.00 10.56 -24.49
N PRO A 152 -14.09 11.32 -25.60
CA PRO A 152 -13.41 12.60 -25.77
C PRO A 152 -13.91 13.72 -24.84
N HIS A 153 -15.08 13.53 -24.22
CA HIS A 153 -15.69 14.51 -23.31
C HIS A 153 -15.68 14.06 -21.84
N ASN A 154 -15.16 12.87 -21.56
CA ASN A 154 -15.13 12.32 -20.21
C ASN A 154 -13.87 12.78 -19.46
N ARG A 155 -14.06 13.61 -18.43
CA ARG A 155 -12.94 14.21 -17.70
C ARG A 155 -12.18 13.18 -16.87
N LEU A 156 -12.86 12.13 -16.39
CA LEU A 156 -12.22 11.04 -15.66
C LEU A 156 -11.30 10.23 -16.56
N ILE A 157 -11.77 9.83 -17.75
CA ILE A 157 -10.91 9.12 -18.71
C ILE A 157 -9.70 9.96 -19.08
N LYS A 158 -9.90 11.26 -19.34
CA LYS A 158 -8.78 12.17 -19.59
C LYS A 158 -7.77 12.17 -18.45
N HIS A 159 -8.21 12.35 -17.21
CA HIS A 159 -7.34 12.32 -16.02
C HIS A 159 -6.63 10.97 -15.85
N LEU A 160 -7.37 9.86 -15.97
CA LEU A 160 -6.83 8.51 -15.81
C LEU A 160 -5.76 8.20 -16.87
N MET A 161 -5.98 8.61 -18.11
CA MET A 161 -5.09 8.30 -19.22
C MET A 161 -3.90 9.24 -19.27
N GLU A 162 -4.10 10.56 -19.20
CA GLU A 162 -3.00 11.53 -19.33
C GLU A 162 -2.14 11.61 -18.06
N ASN A 163 -2.77 11.57 -16.87
CA ASN A 163 -2.05 11.73 -15.61
C ASN A 163 -1.72 10.37 -14.99
N CYS A 164 -2.74 9.59 -14.61
CA CYS A 164 -2.50 8.38 -13.83
C CYS A 164 -1.71 7.32 -14.63
N CYS A 165 -2.10 7.06 -15.88
CA CYS A 165 -1.51 6.02 -16.71
C CYS A 165 -0.12 6.42 -17.24
N MET A 166 -0.04 7.58 -17.90
CA MET A 166 1.18 8.01 -18.62
C MET A 166 2.16 8.82 -17.77
N THR A 167 1.72 9.49 -16.71
CA THR A 167 2.62 10.31 -15.86
C THR A 167 2.99 9.60 -14.57
N TYR A 168 2.00 9.16 -13.79
CA TYR A 168 2.24 8.49 -12.50
C TYR A 168 2.55 7.00 -12.65
N THR A 169 2.36 6.43 -13.84
CA THR A 169 2.52 4.99 -14.11
C THR A 169 1.65 4.10 -13.20
N CYS A 170 0.48 4.60 -12.80
CA CYS A 170 -0.43 3.93 -11.88
C CYS A 170 -0.84 2.55 -12.42
N PRO A 171 -0.55 1.45 -11.68
CA PRO A 171 -0.84 0.09 -12.12
C PRO A 171 -2.32 -0.14 -12.52
N ALA A 172 -3.26 0.42 -11.75
CA ALA A 172 -4.69 0.28 -12.03
C ALA A 172 -5.11 1.05 -13.30
N ALA A 173 -4.57 2.25 -13.53
CA ALA A 173 -4.87 3.02 -14.74
C ALA A 173 -4.28 2.36 -15.99
N ARG A 174 -3.08 1.78 -15.87
CA ARG A 174 -2.46 0.98 -16.94
C ARG A 174 -3.24 -0.30 -17.22
N ASN A 175 -3.79 -0.95 -16.19
CA ASN A 175 -4.67 -2.11 -16.36
C ASN A 175 -5.98 -1.75 -17.06
N LEU A 176 -6.56 -0.59 -16.77
CA LEU A 176 -7.70 -0.07 -17.53
C LEU A 176 -7.35 0.18 -19.00
N ALA A 177 -6.19 0.78 -19.29
CA ALA A 177 -5.73 1.00 -20.66
C ALA A 177 -5.60 -0.31 -21.46
N ILE A 178 -5.15 -1.38 -20.81
CA ILE A 178 -5.00 -2.72 -21.42
C ILE A 178 -6.33 -3.52 -21.40
N GLY A 179 -7.34 -3.08 -20.64
CA GLY A 179 -8.67 -3.71 -20.58
C GLY A 179 -8.75 -4.93 -19.66
N ARG A 180 -8.07 -4.90 -18.50
CA ARG A 180 -8.04 -6.02 -17.55
C ARG A 180 -8.23 -5.62 -16.09
N TRP A 181 -8.77 -6.54 -15.29
CA TRP A 181 -8.77 -6.52 -13.82
C TRP A 181 -9.40 -5.27 -13.18
N GLU A 182 -8.61 -4.52 -12.40
CA GLU A 182 -9.07 -3.39 -11.58
C GLU A 182 -9.05 -2.07 -12.36
N CYS A 183 -10.23 -1.49 -12.52
CA CYS A 183 -10.47 -0.17 -13.08
C CYS A 183 -10.57 0.88 -11.95
N PRO A 184 -9.67 1.89 -11.92
CA PRO A 184 -9.69 2.92 -10.90
C PRO A 184 -10.73 4.00 -11.19
N VAL A 185 -11.46 4.44 -10.17
CA VAL A 185 -12.52 5.47 -10.27
C VAL A 185 -12.30 6.55 -9.22
N PRO A 186 -11.44 7.56 -9.47
CA PRO A 186 -11.28 8.68 -8.56
C PRO A 186 -12.51 9.59 -8.59
N VAL A 187 -12.98 10.05 -7.43
CA VAL A 187 -14.23 10.82 -7.31
C VAL A 187 -14.15 12.05 -6.41
N SER A 188 -13.18 12.11 -5.50
CA SER A 188 -13.20 13.06 -4.40
C SER A 188 -12.08 14.10 -4.47
N PRO A 189 -12.40 15.38 -4.71
CA PRO A 189 -11.42 16.45 -4.63
C PRO A 189 -11.11 16.88 -3.17
N ALA A 190 -11.78 16.29 -2.18
CA ALA A 190 -11.70 16.71 -0.78
C ALA A 190 -11.37 15.52 0.14
N CYS A 191 -10.72 15.80 1.28
CA CYS A 191 -10.43 14.80 2.31
C CYS A 191 -10.83 15.33 3.68
N ASN A 192 -11.24 14.44 4.57
CA ASN A 192 -11.53 14.75 5.97
C ASN A 192 -10.42 14.24 6.93
N ALA A 193 -9.27 13.84 6.39
CA ALA A 193 -8.08 13.46 7.15
C ALA A 193 -6.90 14.33 6.72
N ASN A 194 -6.08 14.75 7.68
CA ASN A 194 -4.87 15.55 7.43
C ASN A 194 -3.63 14.69 7.63
N CYS A 195 -3.56 13.54 6.95
CA CYS A 195 -2.53 12.55 7.21
C CYS A 195 -1.12 13.14 7.08
N ILE A 196 -0.23 12.82 8.02
CA ILE A 196 1.18 13.26 8.01
C ILE A 196 1.82 13.00 6.63
N GLY A 197 1.73 11.76 6.13
CA GLY A 197 2.30 11.35 4.84
C GLY A 197 1.25 11.21 3.73
N CYS A 198 0.35 12.17 3.54
CA CYS A 198 -0.65 12.08 2.47
C CYS A 198 0.00 12.14 1.07
N ILE A 199 -0.32 11.15 0.23
CA ILE A 199 0.27 10.99 -1.11
C ILE A 199 -0.38 11.86 -2.19
N SER A 200 -1.53 12.49 -1.89
CA SER A 200 -2.27 13.36 -2.82
C SER A 200 -2.23 14.85 -2.47
N PHE A 201 -1.72 15.18 -1.27
CA PHE A 201 -1.67 16.55 -0.78
C PHE A 201 -0.67 16.66 0.37
N GLN A 202 0.24 17.62 0.29
CA GLN A 202 1.12 18.01 1.39
C GLN A 202 0.92 19.49 1.69
N PRO A 203 0.89 19.92 2.96
CA PRO A 203 0.90 21.34 3.32
C PRO A 203 2.11 22.07 2.72
N GLU A 204 1.95 23.36 2.38
CA GLU A 204 3.03 24.16 1.75
C GLU A 204 4.25 24.35 2.66
N ASP A 205 4.08 24.20 3.97
CA ASP A 205 5.13 24.32 4.98
C ASP A 205 5.88 23.00 5.25
N GLU A 206 5.43 21.87 4.69
CA GLU A 206 6.15 20.60 4.77
C GLU A 206 7.17 20.46 3.62
N THR A 207 8.30 19.82 3.90
CA THR A 207 9.40 19.67 2.91
C THR A 207 9.19 18.52 1.93
N ILE A 208 8.26 17.61 2.24
CA ILE A 208 7.96 16.45 1.39
C ILE A 208 6.90 16.80 0.35
N ILE A 209 7.00 16.18 -0.82
CA ILE A 209 6.08 16.41 -1.94
C ILE A 209 5.18 15.19 -2.08
N SER A 210 3.88 15.44 -2.30
CA SER A 210 2.92 14.39 -2.64
C SER A 210 3.28 13.74 -3.98
N THR A 211 3.27 12.41 -4.03
CA THR A 211 3.62 11.65 -5.25
C THR A 211 2.59 11.77 -6.37
N GLN A 212 1.37 12.23 -6.06
CA GLN A 212 0.27 12.40 -6.99
C GLN A 212 -0.48 13.69 -6.66
N ASP A 213 -1.12 14.30 -7.66
CA ASP A 213 -1.95 15.48 -7.44
C ASP A 213 -3.39 15.08 -7.16
N ARG A 214 -4.01 15.73 -6.17
CA ARG A 214 -5.43 15.53 -5.86
C ARG A 214 -6.31 16.00 -7.01
N LEU A 215 -7.30 15.18 -7.33
CA LEU A 215 -8.36 15.47 -8.28
C LEU A 215 -8.98 16.84 -7.99
N THR A 216 -9.18 17.66 -9.02
CA THR A 216 -9.64 19.06 -8.86
C THR A 216 -11.11 19.25 -9.20
N PHE A 217 -11.82 18.17 -9.53
CA PHE A 217 -13.24 18.20 -9.90
C PHE A 217 -14.00 17.03 -9.28
N LYS A 218 -15.31 17.20 -9.14
CA LYS A 218 -16.23 16.12 -8.80
C LYS A 218 -16.81 15.57 -10.11
N PRO A 219 -16.61 14.28 -10.45
CA PRO A 219 -17.21 13.68 -11.63
C PRO A 219 -18.72 13.50 -11.47
N THR A 220 -19.44 13.35 -12.57
CA THR A 220 -20.85 12.95 -12.54
C THR A 220 -21.00 11.43 -12.56
N ALA A 221 -22.20 10.94 -12.21
CA ALA A 221 -22.49 9.51 -12.30
C ALA A 221 -22.42 9.00 -13.74
N GLU A 222 -22.82 9.82 -14.72
CA GLU A 222 -22.75 9.49 -16.14
C GLU A 222 -21.29 9.31 -16.60
N GLU A 223 -20.39 10.22 -16.21
CA GLU A 223 -18.95 10.09 -16.51
C GLU A 223 -18.38 8.78 -15.94
N ILE A 224 -18.83 8.35 -14.76
CA ILE A 224 -18.38 7.09 -14.14
C ILE A 224 -18.94 5.88 -14.91
N VAL A 225 -20.24 5.86 -15.18
CA VAL A 225 -20.93 4.74 -15.83
C VAL A 225 -20.39 4.47 -17.25
N GLU A 226 -20.07 5.53 -17.98
CA GLU A 226 -19.73 5.51 -19.41
C GLU A 226 -18.58 4.54 -19.76
N PHE A 227 -17.56 4.45 -18.89
CA PHE A 227 -16.42 3.55 -19.08
C PHE A 227 -16.42 2.34 -18.15
N THR A 228 -17.05 2.43 -16.98
CA THR A 228 -17.06 1.32 -16.01
C THR A 228 -17.96 0.17 -16.44
N VAL A 229 -19.11 0.42 -17.07
CA VAL A 229 -20.00 -0.64 -17.57
C VAL A 229 -19.31 -1.48 -18.66
N PRO A 230 -18.73 -0.90 -19.72
CA PRO A 230 -17.96 -1.67 -20.71
C PRO A 230 -16.81 -2.46 -20.09
N HIS A 231 -16.09 -1.90 -19.12
CA HIS A 231 -15.02 -2.59 -18.41
C HIS A 231 -15.53 -3.82 -17.66
N LEU A 232 -16.59 -3.66 -16.85
CA LEU A 232 -17.19 -4.76 -16.08
C LEU A 232 -17.72 -5.90 -16.96
N GLU A 233 -18.14 -5.59 -18.18
CA GLU A 233 -18.66 -6.59 -19.13
C GLU A 233 -17.57 -7.42 -19.81
N THR A 234 -16.37 -6.86 -19.98
CA THR A 234 -15.36 -7.38 -20.90
C THR A 234 -14.04 -7.78 -20.23
N ALA A 235 -13.64 -7.11 -19.15
CA ALA A 235 -12.38 -7.40 -18.48
C ALA A 235 -12.44 -8.75 -17.74
N PRO A 236 -11.34 -9.54 -17.74
CA PRO A 236 -11.21 -10.70 -16.86
C PRO A 236 -11.11 -10.26 -15.40
N PHE A 237 -11.72 -11.02 -14.50
CA PHE A 237 -11.81 -10.73 -13.06
C PHE A 237 -12.16 -9.26 -12.78
N PRO A 238 -13.28 -8.76 -13.34
CA PRO A 238 -13.52 -7.33 -13.44
C PRO A 238 -13.81 -6.71 -12.07
N ILE A 239 -13.10 -5.63 -11.77
CA ILE A 239 -13.30 -4.82 -10.56
C ILE A 239 -13.35 -3.36 -10.98
N ILE A 240 -14.27 -2.59 -10.40
CA ILE A 240 -14.15 -1.13 -10.34
C ILE A 240 -13.92 -0.72 -8.90
N SER A 241 -12.99 0.21 -8.68
CA SER A 241 -12.61 0.67 -7.35
C SER A 241 -12.72 2.18 -7.24
N PHE A 242 -13.65 2.66 -6.41
CA PHE A 242 -13.62 4.02 -5.89
C PHE A 242 -12.46 4.17 -4.90
N GLY A 243 -11.86 5.34 -4.77
CA GLY A 243 -10.74 5.56 -3.84
C GLY A 243 -9.37 5.27 -4.46
N GLN A 244 -8.66 6.31 -4.88
CA GLN A 244 -7.38 6.25 -5.58
C GLN A 244 -6.32 7.17 -4.95
N GLY A 245 -5.05 6.94 -5.31
CA GLY A 245 -3.94 7.75 -4.79
C GLY A 245 -3.97 9.22 -5.25
N CYS A 246 -4.70 9.53 -6.32
CA CYS A 246 -4.85 10.87 -6.88
C CYS A 246 -6.12 11.59 -6.39
N GLU A 247 -6.74 11.14 -5.29
CA GLU A 247 -7.94 11.81 -4.75
C GLU A 247 -7.86 11.98 -3.22
N GLY A 248 -8.89 12.58 -2.64
CA GLY A 248 -9.11 12.65 -1.20
C GLY A 248 -9.92 11.45 -0.68
N GLU A 249 -10.85 11.70 0.24
CA GLU A 249 -11.68 10.65 0.84
C GLU A 249 -12.96 10.42 -0.01
N PRO A 250 -13.14 9.25 -0.64
CA PRO A 250 -14.29 8.99 -1.52
C PRO A 250 -15.63 8.93 -0.81
N LEU A 251 -15.71 8.58 0.48
CA LEU A 251 -16.99 8.59 1.20
C LEU A 251 -17.62 9.99 1.31
N LEU A 252 -16.83 11.06 1.13
CA LEU A 252 -17.39 12.42 1.03
C LEU A 252 -18.24 12.60 -0.24
N MET A 253 -18.07 11.75 -1.25
CA MET A 253 -18.78 11.76 -2.53
C MET A 253 -19.82 10.63 -2.64
N TRP A 254 -20.24 10.06 -1.51
CA TRP A 254 -21.11 8.87 -1.48
C TRP A 254 -22.41 9.00 -2.27
N GLU A 255 -22.98 10.19 -2.42
CA GLU A 255 -24.21 10.37 -3.22
C GLU A 255 -23.98 10.08 -4.70
N THR A 256 -22.88 10.59 -5.26
CA THR A 256 -22.47 10.34 -6.65
C THR A 256 -22.05 8.88 -6.85
N ILE A 257 -21.34 8.31 -5.87
CA ILE A 257 -21.02 6.88 -5.89
C ILE A 257 -22.31 6.05 -5.90
N ARG A 258 -23.26 6.35 -5.02
CA ARG A 258 -24.56 5.66 -4.94
C ARG A 258 -25.31 5.71 -6.27
N GLU A 259 -25.42 6.89 -6.87
CA GLU A 259 -26.06 7.08 -8.18
C GLU A 259 -25.37 6.27 -9.27
N SER A 260 -24.03 6.27 -9.28
CA SER A 260 -23.22 5.49 -10.22
C SER A 260 -23.46 3.99 -10.06
N ILE A 261 -23.49 3.47 -8.83
CA ILE A 261 -23.74 2.04 -8.56
C ILE A 261 -25.13 1.64 -9.05
N ILE A 262 -26.17 2.43 -8.71
CA ILE A 262 -27.54 2.18 -9.17
C ILE A 262 -27.57 2.09 -10.70
N GLU A 263 -26.94 3.05 -11.38
CA GLU A 263 -26.96 3.09 -12.84
C GLU A 263 -26.16 1.94 -13.46
N ILE A 264 -24.94 1.66 -12.98
CA ILE A 264 -24.12 0.52 -13.41
C ILE A 264 -24.92 -0.79 -13.30
N ARG A 265 -25.62 -1.00 -12.18
CA ARG A 265 -26.39 -2.23 -11.93
C ARG A 265 -27.66 -2.35 -12.77
N LYS A 266 -28.12 -1.30 -13.45
CA LYS A 266 -29.16 -1.43 -14.50
C LYS A 266 -28.62 -2.07 -15.78
N HIS A 267 -27.33 -1.87 -16.08
CA HIS A 267 -26.70 -2.37 -17.32
C HIS A 267 -25.99 -3.70 -17.13
N THR A 268 -25.36 -3.94 -15.97
CA THR A 268 -24.60 -5.17 -15.72
C THR A 268 -24.62 -5.62 -14.26
N GLN A 269 -24.65 -6.95 -14.07
CA GLN A 269 -24.47 -7.60 -12.77
C GLN A 269 -23.06 -8.19 -12.60
N LYS A 270 -22.18 -8.04 -13.60
CA LYS A 270 -20.82 -8.58 -13.56
C LYS A 270 -19.90 -7.71 -12.71
N GLY A 271 -18.83 -8.37 -12.23
CA GLY A 271 -17.71 -7.77 -11.52
C GLY A 271 -18.00 -7.21 -10.14
N SER A 272 -16.92 -6.88 -9.44
CA SER A 272 -16.95 -6.32 -8.10
C SER A 272 -16.95 -4.79 -8.15
N ILE A 273 -17.80 -4.17 -7.32
CA ILE A 273 -17.72 -2.74 -7.01
C ILE A 273 -17.12 -2.59 -5.63
N ASN A 274 -15.91 -2.02 -5.59
CA ASN A 274 -15.12 -1.81 -4.39
C ASN A 274 -14.99 -0.31 -4.07
N ILE A 275 -14.80 0.02 -2.80
CA ILE A 275 -14.37 1.35 -2.35
C ILE A 275 -13.16 1.25 -1.42
N ASN A 276 -12.09 1.97 -1.76
CA ASN A 276 -10.92 2.18 -0.91
C ASN A 276 -11.14 3.49 -0.14
N SER A 277 -11.17 3.44 1.19
CA SER A 277 -11.56 4.60 2.02
C SER A 277 -10.75 4.64 3.31
N ASN A 278 -10.77 5.75 4.03
CA ASN A 278 -10.39 5.81 5.43
C ASN A 278 -11.47 5.25 6.37
N GLY A 279 -12.67 4.94 5.89
CA GLY A 279 -13.77 4.36 6.69
C GLY A 279 -14.51 5.36 7.57
N SER A 280 -14.30 6.66 7.37
CA SER A 280 -14.78 7.73 8.27
C SER A 280 -16.30 7.95 8.33
N MET A 281 -17.10 7.31 7.47
CA MET A 281 -18.54 7.58 7.37
C MET A 281 -19.41 6.31 7.29
N PRO A 282 -19.73 5.67 8.42
CA PRO A 282 -20.56 4.46 8.45
C PRO A 282 -21.93 4.60 7.78
N LYS A 283 -22.55 5.78 7.89
CA LYS A 283 -23.85 6.07 7.24
C LYS A 283 -23.74 6.06 5.72
N ALA A 284 -22.64 6.58 5.17
CA ALA A 284 -22.37 6.54 3.74
C ALA A 284 -22.12 5.11 3.29
N VAL A 285 -21.30 4.35 4.02
CA VAL A 285 -21.08 2.91 3.75
C VAL A 285 -22.40 2.17 3.70
N LYS A 286 -23.28 2.33 4.70
CA LYS A 286 -24.62 1.73 4.71
C LYS A 286 -25.42 2.05 3.43
N ALA A 287 -25.49 3.33 3.06
CA ALA A 287 -26.23 3.76 1.88
C ALA A 287 -25.66 3.18 0.57
N LEU A 288 -24.35 2.94 0.50
CA LEU A 288 -23.69 2.29 -0.64
C LEU A 288 -23.96 0.77 -0.65
N CYS A 289 -23.96 0.11 0.51
CA CYS A 289 -24.34 -1.30 0.63
C CYS A 289 -25.76 -1.55 0.12
N GLU A 290 -26.71 -0.67 0.48
CA GLU A 290 -28.12 -0.78 0.08
C GLU A 290 -28.34 -0.75 -1.44
N VAL A 291 -27.39 -0.22 -2.20
CA VAL A 291 -27.48 -0.13 -3.68
C VAL A 291 -26.54 -1.10 -4.41
N GLY A 292 -25.76 -1.92 -3.69
CA GLY A 292 -24.97 -2.99 -4.29
C GLY A 292 -23.45 -2.81 -4.28
N LEU A 293 -22.90 -2.02 -3.35
CA LEU A 293 -21.46 -2.06 -3.04
C LEU A 293 -21.05 -3.48 -2.60
N ASN A 294 -19.98 -4.03 -3.17
CA ASN A 294 -19.57 -5.42 -2.94
C ASN A 294 -18.45 -5.57 -1.91
N SER A 295 -17.51 -4.63 -1.90
CA SER A 295 -16.39 -4.65 -0.95
C SER A 295 -15.98 -3.25 -0.49
N ILE A 296 -15.40 -3.18 0.71
CA ILE A 296 -14.72 -2.00 1.23
C ILE A 296 -13.31 -2.36 1.68
N ARG A 297 -12.37 -1.46 1.40
CA ARG A 297 -11.02 -1.48 1.96
C ARG A 297 -10.78 -0.23 2.79
N VAL A 298 -10.61 -0.40 4.09
CA VAL A 298 -10.34 0.69 5.04
C VAL A 298 -8.85 0.83 5.28
N SER A 299 -8.26 2.00 5.01
CA SER A 299 -6.83 2.24 5.24
C SER A 299 -6.55 2.62 6.69
N THR A 300 -5.50 2.01 7.24
CA THR A 300 -5.05 2.28 8.59
C THR A 300 -3.56 1.99 8.76
N ASN A 301 -2.87 2.84 9.51
CA ASN A 301 -1.50 2.59 9.95
C ASN A 301 -1.45 1.82 11.27
N SER A 302 -2.57 1.72 11.99
CA SER A 302 -2.63 1.07 13.31
C SER A 302 -4.06 0.74 13.73
N ALA A 303 -4.25 -0.41 14.37
CA ALA A 303 -5.45 -0.80 15.10
C ALA A 303 -5.55 -0.10 16.48
N ARG A 304 -4.51 0.60 16.93
CA ARG A 304 -4.51 1.40 18.15
C ARG A 304 -4.98 2.82 17.85
N LYS A 305 -6.09 3.24 18.47
CA LYS A 305 -6.72 4.56 18.29
C LYS A 305 -5.76 5.74 18.41
N ASN A 306 -4.84 5.73 19.38
CA ASN A 306 -3.91 6.83 19.62
C ASN A 306 -2.88 6.94 18.47
N ILE A 307 -2.32 5.81 18.02
CA ILE A 307 -1.35 5.76 16.92
C ILE A 307 -2.02 6.10 15.58
N TYR A 308 -3.25 5.63 15.36
CA TYR A 308 -4.06 6.02 14.22
C TYR A 308 -4.31 7.53 14.19
N SER A 309 -4.82 8.08 15.29
CA SER A 309 -5.21 9.50 15.38
C SER A 309 -4.02 10.44 15.19
N SER A 310 -2.84 10.06 15.71
CA SER A 310 -1.61 10.83 15.52
C SER A 310 -1.15 10.88 14.07
N TYR A 311 -1.41 9.85 13.27
CA TYR A 311 -1.03 9.83 11.85
C TYR A 311 -2.10 10.43 10.94
N TYR A 312 -3.35 9.98 11.04
CA TYR A 312 -4.43 10.40 10.13
C TYR A 312 -4.95 11.82 10.42
N LEU A 313 -4.69 12.34 11.62
CA LEU A 313 -5.20 13.63 12.11
C LEU A 313 -6.68 13.85 11.71
N PRO A 314 -7.60 13.01 12.23
CA PRO A 314 -9.00 13.00 11.82
C PRO A 314 -9.68 14.37 11.96
N ASN A 315 -10.43 14.79 10.94
CA ASN A 315 -11.25 15.99 10.97
C ASN A 315 -12.72 15.59 10.79
N ASN A 316 -13.55 15.79 11.81
CA ASN A 316 -14.96 15.42 11.85
C ASN A 316 -15.27 13.92 11.75
N TYR A 317 -14.36 13.04 12.19
CA TYR A 317 -14.63 11.62 12.43
C TYR A 317 -13.68 11.08 13.52
N GLN A 318 -13.95 9.88 14.01
CA GLN A 318 -13.18 9.20 15.06
C GLN A 318 -12.77 7.79 14.62
N PHE A 319 -11.82 7.18 15.33
CA PHE A 319 -11.39 5.81 15.06
C PHE A 319 -12.56 4.80 15.14
N GLU A 320 -13.50 5.01 16.05
CA GLU A 320 -14.67 4.14 16.17
C GLU A 320 -15.54 4.12 14.91
N ASP A 321 -15.57 5.21 14.13
CA ASP A 321 -16.29 5.27 12.86
C ASP A 321 -15.69 4.29 11.83
N ILE A 322 -14.37 4.08 11.86
CA ILE A 322 -13.71 3.16 10.92
C ILE A 322 -14.05 1.69 11.25
N VAL A 323 -14.12 1.37 12.54
CA VAL A 323 -14.55 0.06 13.04
C VAL A 323 -16.02 -0.18 12.70
N GLU A 324 -16.87 0.83 12.91
CA GLU A 324 -18.29 0.73 12.59
C GLU A 324 -18.54 0.58 11.08
N SER A 325 -17.79 1.27 10.22
CA SER A 325 -17.87 1.09 8.77
C SER A 325 -17.59 -0.35 8.33
N LEU A 326 -16.61 -1.01 8.94
CA LEU A 326 -16.33 -2.43 8.69
C LEU A 326 -17.51 -3.32 9.13
N LYS A 327 -18.04 -3.10 10.33
CA LYS A 327 -19.21 -3.83 10.83
C LYS A 327 -20.45 -3.65 9.96
N VAL A 328 -20.72 -2.41 9.53
CA VAL A 328 -21.82 -2.10 8.62
C VAL A 328 -21.67 -2.91 7.34
N MET A 329 -20.50 -2.89 6.70
CA MET A 329 -20.30 -3.67 5.47
C MET A 329 -20.51 -5.17 5.69
N ARG A 330 -19.98 -5.73 6.80
CA ARG A 330 -20.20 -7.14 7.15
C ARG A 330 -21.66 -7.48 7.41
N SER A 331 -22.43 -6.57 8.02
CA SER A 331 -23.87 -6.80 8.28
C SER A 331 -24.71 -6.94 7.01
N TYR A 332 -24.20 -6.45 5.86
CA TYR A 332 -24.80 -6.64 4.54
C TYR A 332 -24.18 -7.83 3.77
N GLY A 333 -23.29 -8.60 4.40
CA GLY A 333 -22.58 -9.72 3.78
C GLY A 333 -21.47 -9.30 2.81
N GLY A 334 -21.07 -8.02 2.82
CA GLY A 334 -20.02 -7.49 1.97
C GLY A 334 -18.62 -7.92 2.41
N TRP A 335 -17.64 -7.82 1.50
CA TRP A 335 -16.25 -8.12 1.81
C TRP A 335 -15.55 -6.93 2.47
N THR A 336 -14.91 -7.16 3.61
CA THR A 336 -14.12 -6.13 4.31
C THR A 336 -12.64 -6.43 4.25
N SER A 337 -11.86 -5.41 3.91
CA SER A 337 -10.40 -5.45 3.99
C SER A 337 -9.89 -4.27 4.80
N ILE A 338 -8.79 -4.46 5.52
CA ILE A 338 -7.96 -3.33 5.94
C ILE A 338 -6.74 -3.22 5.03
N ASN A 339 -6.41 -2.00 4.63
CA ASN A 339 -5.16 -1.64 3.98
C ASN A 339 -4.19 -1.23 5.08
N TYR A 340 -3.42 -2.20 5.56
CA TYR A 340 -2.64 -2.07 6.78
C TYR A 340 -1.20 -1.67 6.45
N PHE A 341 -0.76 -0.51 6.92
CA PHE A 341 0.57 0.01 6.64
C PHE A 341 1.59 -0.66 7.57
N VAL A 342 2.30 -1.63 7.01
CA VAL A 342 3.32 -2.42 7.68
C VAL A 342 4.56 -1.57 7.91
N PHE A 343 4.87 -1.41 9.18
CA PHE A 343 6.03 -0.72 9.70
C PHE A 343 6.69 -1.63 10.75
N PRO A 344 7.80 -2.31 10.41
CA PRO A 344 8.55 -3.11 11.36
C PRO A 344 8.90 -2.31 12.62
N GLY A 345 8.52 -2.83 13.77
CA GLY A 345 8.61 -2.23 15.10
C GLY A 345 7.33 -1.58 15.60
N MET A 346 6.41 -1.19 14.71
CA MET A 346 5.10 -0.66 15.14
C MET A 346 4.01 -1.70 14.93
N THR A 347 3.94 -2.25 13.71
CA THR A 347 2.92 -3.21 13.29
C THR A 347 2.99 -4.51 14.09
N ASP A 348 4.20 -4.96 14.42
CA ASP A 348 4.52 -6.21 15.10
C ASP A 348 4.87 -6.02 16.59
N SER A 349 4.55 -4.87 17.17
CA SER A 349 4.57 -4.68 18.63
C SER A 349 3.47 -5.53 19.29
N ILE A 350 3.70 -5.98 20.54
CA ILE A 350 2.71 -6.78 21.28
C ILE A 350 1.36 -6.05 21.40
N GLU A 351 1.37 -4.75 21.69
CA GLU A 351 0.16 -3.94 21.85
C GLU A 351 -0.62 -3.81 20.54
N GLU A 352 0.08 -3.69 19.42
CA GLU A 352 -0.54 -3.59 18.10
C GLU A 352 -1.13 -4.93 17.68
N TYR A 353 -0.42 -6.04 17.92
CA TYR A 353 -0.93 -7.39 17.71
C TYR A 353 -2.23 -7.63 18.47
N GLU A 354 -2.29 -7.31 19.77
CA GLU A 354 -3.51 -7.47 20.55
C GLU A 354 -4.64 -6.54 20.08
N ALA A 355 -4.34 -5.31 19.68
CA ALA A 355 -5.33 -4.39 19.11
C ALA A 355 -5.90 -4.93 17.78
N LEU A 356 -5.04 -5.47 16.91
CA LEU A 356 -5.46 -6.05 15.63
C LEU A 356 -6.34 -7.28 15.85
N ARG A 357 -5.98 -8.19 16.78
CA ARG A 357 -6.81 -9.35 17.13
C ARG A 357 -8.21 -8.94 17.56
N ASN A 358 -8.31 -7.89 18.38
CA ASN A 358 -9.59 -7.35 18.83
C ASN A 358 -10.38 -6.77 17.65
N LEU A 359 -9.73 -6.00 16.77
CA LEU A 359 -10.36 -5.45 15.57
C LEU A 359 -10.90 -6.56 14.66
N ILE A 360 -10.14 -7.63 14.43
CA ILE A 360 -10.57 -8.80 13.63
C ILE A 360 -11.82 -9.43 14.25
N LYS A 361 -11.78 -9.74 15.56
CA LYS A 361 -12.90 -10.35 16.30
C LYS A 361 -14.15 -9.49 16.29
N GLU A 362 -13.99 -8.19 16.49
CA GLU A 362 -15.08 -7.23 16.62
C GLU A 362 -15.76 -6.93 15.28
N THR A 363 -15.02 -7.00 14.17
CA THR A 363 -15.52 -6.64 12.85
C THR A 363 -15.83 -7.82 11.95
N ASP A 364 -15.43 -9.06 12.28
CA ASP A 364 -15.48 -10.21 11.37
C ASP A 364 -14.76 -9.90 10.04
N LEU A 365 -13.54 -9.38 10.17
CA LEU A 365 -12.72 -8.91 9.05
C LEU A 365 -12.45 -10.04 8.06
N CYS A 366 -12.65 -9.80 6.76
CA CYS A 366 -12.40 -10.83 5.75
C CYS A 366 -10.94 -10.89 5.30
N MET A 367 -10.24 -9.76 5.26
CA MET A 367 -8.89 -9.70 4.70
C MET A 367 -8.01 -8.61 5.32
N ILE A 368 -6.71 -8.89 5.42
CA ILE A 368 -5.66 -7.88 5.64
C ILE A 368 -4.84 -7.75 4.36
N GLN A 369 -4.73 -6.52 3.86
CA GLN A 369 -3.77 -6.14 2.83
C GLN A 369 -2.50 -5.60 3.50
N TRP A 370 -1.42 -6.38 3.46
CA TRP A 370 -0.16 -6.09 4.15
C TRP A 370 0.74 -5.17 3.30
N ARG A 371 0.41 -3.88 3.25
CA ARG A 371 1.13 -2.91 2.41
C ARG A 371 2.31 -2.30 3.16
N ASN A 372 3.45 -2.16 2.50
CA ASN A 372 4.60 -1.48 3.09
C ASN A 372 4.25 0.00 3.35
N PHE A 373 4.63 0.52 4.51
CA PHE A 373 4.40 1.91 4.81
C PHE A 373 5.42 2.78 4.06
N ASN A 374 4.91 3.59 3.13
CA ASN A 374 5.72 4.51 2.35
C ASN A 374 5.94 5.85 3.08
N ILE A 375 6.87 5.88 4.03
CA ILE A 375 7.18 7.07 4.83
C ILE A 375 8.60 6.99 5.39
N ASP A 376 9.26 8.15 5.57
CA ASP A 376 10.51 8.23 6.31
C ASP A 376 10.32 7.68 7.75
N PRO A 377 11.06 6.63 8.16
CA PRO A 377 10.89 6.00 9.46
C PRO A 377 11.10 6.93 10.66
N ASP A 378 12.14 7.77 10.64
CA ASP A 378 12.47 8.64 11.77
C ASP A 378 11.46 9.76 11.89
N TRP A 379 11.09 10.32 10.73
CA TRP A 379 10.10 11.39 10.66
C TRP A 379 8.72 10.92 11.12
N TYR A 380 8.30 9.72 10.71
CA TYR A 380 7.04 9.12 11.14
C TYR A 380 6.99 8.98 12.66
N LEU A 381 7.94 8.23 13.24
CA LEU A 381 7.97 7.96 14.69
C LEU A 381 8.09 9.26 15.49
N GLY A 382 8.90 10.20 15.04
CA GLY A 382 9.04 11.53 15.64
C GLY A 382 7.73 12.32 15.64
N LYS A 383 7.02 12.41 14.50
CA LYS A 383 5.76 13.15 14.39
C LYS A 383 4.61 12.53 15.19
N ILE A 384 4.58 11.21 15.32
CA ILE A 384 3.57 10.53 16.18
C ILE A 384 3.97 10.46 17.65
N GLY A 385 5.16 10.95 18.02
CA GLY A 385 5.65 11.03 19.39
C GLY A 385 6.05 9.68 20.00
N VAL A 386 6.47 8.71 19.18
CA VAL A 386 6.89 7.38 19.62
C VAL A 386 8.41 7.35 19.77
N THR A 387 8.87 7.33 21.02
CA THR A 387 10.30 7.22 21.37
C THR A 387 10.73 5.80 21.71
N ASP A 388 9.77 4.92 21.95
CA ASP A 388 9.95 3.51 22.28
C ASP A 388 8.79 2.73 21.66
N THR A 389 9.12 1.72 20.89
CA THR A 389 8.16 0.86 20.19
C THR A 389 7.69 -0.33 21.02
N GLY A 390 8.34 -0.59 22.15
CA GLY A 390 8.06 -1.74 23.00
C GLY A 390 8.61 -3.05 22.44
N GLU A 391 8.19 -4.16 23.05
CA GLU A 391 8.59 -5.50 22.61
C GLU A 391 7.93 -5.82 21.26
N CYS A 392 8.74 -6.26 20.30
CA CYS A 392 8.30 -6.62 18.95
C CYS A 392 8.54 -8.10 18.70
N MET A 393 7.55 -8.78 18.13
CA MET A 393 7.65 -10.21 17.82
C MET A 393 8.21 -10.50 16.42
N GLY A 394 8.33 -9.49 15.55
CA GLY A 394 8.67 -9.67 14.15
C GLY A 394 7.41 -9.80 13.28
N VAL A 395 7.40 -9.07 12.15
CA VAL A 395 6.27 -9.02 11.21
C VAL A 395 5.88 -10.42 10.71
N LYS A 396 6.86 -11.28 10.38
CA LYS A 396 6.61 -12.64 9.90
C LYS A 396 5.93 -13.51 10.96
N GLN A 397 6.44 -13.48 12.20
CA GLN A 397 5.86 -14.22 13.30
C GLN A 397 4.44 -13.72 13.63
N MET A 398 4.23 -12.40 13.62
CA MET A 398 2.89 -11.81 13.80
C MET A 398 1.90 -12.33 12.74
N MET A 399 2.31 -12.36 11.47
CA MET A 399 1.50 -12.89 10.37
C MET A 399 1.13 -14.37 10.58
N GLU A 400 2.09 -15.19 11.01
CA GLU A 400 1.87 -16.61 11.31
C GLU A 400 0.87 -16.80 12.45
N LEU A 401 1.04 -16.08 13.57
CA LEU A 401 0.14 -16.14 14.72
C LEU A 401 -1.28 -15.70 14.39
N ILE A 402 -1.45 -14.63 13.60
CA ILE A 402 -2.77 -14.19 13.14
C ILE A 402 -3.42 -15.24 12.24
N ARG A 403 -2.66 -15.88 11.34
CA ARG A 403 -3.17 -16.92 10.45
C ARG A 403 -3.60 -18.18 11.21
N GLU A 404 -2.85 -18.55 12.24
CA GLU A 404 -3.19 -19.68 13.12
C GLU A 404 -4.48 -19.41 13.92
N GLU A 405 -4.63 -18.20 14.48
CA GLU A 405 -5.81 -17.87 15.27
C GLU A 405 -7.06 -17.63 14.41
N PHE A 406 -6.90 -17.01 13.23
CA PHE A 406 -8.00 -16.63 12.35
C PHE A 406 -7.85 -17.28 10.96
N PRO A 407 -8.05 -18.60 10.83
CA PRO A 407 -7.83 -19.32 9.57
C PRO A 407 -8.78 -18.91 8.43
N HIS A 408 -9.87 -18.21 8.73
CA HIS A 408 -10.79 -17.66 7.73
C HIS A 408 -10.31 -16.33 7.14
N LEU A 409 -9.44 -15.61 7.86
CA LEU A 409 -8.94 -14.28 7.48
C LEU A 409 -7.94 -14.43 6.33
N LYS A 410 -8.19 -13.69 5.25
CA LYS A 410 -7.35 -13.73 4.07
C LYS A 410 -6.21 -12.74 4.13
N PHE A 411 -5.07 -13.14 3.60
CA PHE A 411 -3.90 -12.29 3.45
C PHE A 411 -3.74 -12.02 1.97
N GLY A 412 -3.40 -10.79 1.62
CA GLY A 412 -3.09 -10.47 0.24
C GLY A 412 -2.59 -9.06 0.11
N TYR A 413 -2.61 -8.58 -1.12
CA TYR A 413 -2.17 -7.23 -1.43
C TYR A 413 -3.28 -6.49 -2.16
N PHE A 414 -4.03 -7.13 -3.07
CA PHE A 414 -4.98 -6.43 -3.94
C PHE A 414 -6.45 -6.62 -3.52
N ASN A 415 -7.33 -5.76 -4.06
CA ASN A 415 -8.77 -5.91 -3.88
C ASN A 415 -9.25 -7.18 -4.61
N PRO A 416 -9.97 -8.10 -3.94
CA PRO A 416 -10.37 -9.34 -4.59
C PRO A 416 -11.54 -9.13 -5.55
N SER A 417 -11.56 -9.90 -6.64
CA SER A 417 -12.67 -9.95 -7.59
C SER A 417 -13.84 -10.77 -7.01
N MET A 418 -15.00 -10.74 -7.66
CA MET A 418 -16.15 -11.53 -7.20
C MET A 418 -15.91 -13.03 -7.33
N GLU A 419 -15.15 -13.46 -8.33
CA GLU A 419 -14.70 -14.84 -8.51
C GLU A 419 -13.90 -15.29 -7.29
N ARG A 420 -12.94 -14.47 -6.85
CA ARG A 420 -12.11 -14.75 -5.66
C ARG A 420 -12.90 -14.72 -4.36
N ILE A 421 -13.84 -13.78 -4.21
CA ILE A 421 -14.67 -13.63 -3.00
C ILE A 421 -15.65 -14.81 -2.84
N LYS A 422 -16.27 -15.27 -3.93
CA LYS A 422 -17.31 -16.31 -3.88
C LYS A 422 -16.79 -17.73 -4.14
N GLY A 423 -15.64 -17.85 -4.82
CA GLY A 423 -15.01 -19.10 -5.19
C GLY A 423 -13.85 -19.47 -4.27
N ASN A 424 -12.76 -19.98 -4.86
CA ASN A 424 -11.54 -20.30 -4.16
C ASN A 424 -10.60 -19.08 -4.13
N PHE A 425 -10.45 -18.47 -2.95
CA PHE A 425 -9.59 -17.30 -2.80
C PHE A 425 -8.13 -17.55 -3.19
N GLU A 426 -7.65 -18.78 -3.06
CA GLU A 426 -6.24 -19.13 -3.33
C GLU A 426 -5.98 -19.54 -4.79
N GLU A 427 -7.01 -19.59 -5.65
CA GLU A 427 -6.89 -20.05 -7.04
C GLU A 427 -7.59 -19.13 -8.04
N ASP A 428 -8.73 -18.53 -7.68
CA ASP A 428 -9.57 -17.75 -8.60
C ASP A 428 -9.08 -16.29 -8.76
N PHE A 429 -7.84 -16.12 -9.19
CA PHE A 429 -7.19 -14.83 -9.43
C PHE A 429 -6.52 -14.77 -10.81
N ALA A 430 -5.97 -13.60 -11.16
CA ALA A 430 -5.26 -13.43 -12.43
C ALA A 430 -3.90 -14.18 -12.43
N HIS A 431 -3.73 -15.10 -13.38
CA HIS A 431 -2.51 -15.90 -13.57
C HIS A 431 -1.61 -15.36 -14.67
#